data_AF-T2M5F8-F1
#
_entry.id   AF-T2M5F8-F1
#
_cell.length_a   1.000
_cell.length_b   1.000
_cell.length_c   1.000
_cell.angle_alpha   90.00
_cell.angle_beta   90.00
_cell.angle_gamma   90.00
#
_symmetry.space_group_name_H-M   'P 1'
#
loop_
_entity.id
_entity.type
_entity.pdbx_description
1 polymer ?
#
loop_
_entity_poly.entity_id
_entity_poly.type
_entity_poly.pdbx_seq_one_letter_code
_entity_poly.pdbx_strand_id
1 'polypeptide(L)'
;MGINIRSMVQNNFLKTIILAGWLTINIYLLTSTYLLYYKSDKYHYLYMVLKESICVSRACAMAINFNLALILIPMCKTIISWIRTKLLKYLHSNPRRLVNHLKGLHILCAFTMCILSVIHTLSHLVNSLRFHLNFTEAIEAINVASSKKETTLWLVLSKVPGWTGVVMLVLLAIIVLTSFQAVRRQNYEVFWYTHHLTIVFLILACFHGFGKITKFQTNLDKNPRECHSLVRKMWKENSTICLEAPSFESNVPQTWKWIVGPLCLYIIDRIIRLFRAVKDCQVANVQ
;
A
#
# COMPACT_ATOMS: atom_id res chain seq x y z
N MET A 1 -16.09 -15.95 -39.75
CA MET A 1 -14.85 -15.91 -38.94
C MET A 1 -15.21 -16.37 -37.53
N GLY A 2 -15.15 -17.68 -37.27
CA GLY A 2 -15.54 -18.23 -35.96
C GLY A 2 -14.46 -17.96 -34.92
N ILE A 3 -14.81 -17.23 -33.85
CA ILE A 3 -13.92 -17.04 -32.70
C ILE A 3 -13.71 -18.43 -32.08
N ASN A 4 -12.51 -18.99 -32.22
CA ASN A 4 -12.20 -20.29 -31.62
C ASN A 4 -12.01 -20.12 -30.11
N ILE A 5 -13.11 -20.25 -29.36
CA ILE A 5 -13.19 -20.09 -27.90
C ILE A 5 -12.16 -20.97 -27.19
N ARG A 6 -11.87 -22.17 -27.72
CA ARG A 6 -10.87 -23.10 -27.16
C ARG A 6 -9.46 -22.51 -27.21
N SER A 7 -9.10 -21.86 -28.31
CA SER A 7 -7.81 -21.19 -28.44
C SER A 7 -7.75 -19.92 -27.59
N MET A 8 -8.85 -19.16 -27.49
CA MET A 8 -8.94 -17.96 -26.67
C MET A 8 -8.81 -18.26 -25.17
N VAL A 9 -9.44 -19.35 -24.71
CA VAL A 9 -9.37 -19.81 -23.32
C VAL A 9 -7.97 -20.34 -23.00
N GLN A 10 -7.38 -21.19 -23.84
CA GLN A 10 -6.00 -21.67 -23.63
C GLN A 10 -4.96 -20.53 -23.65
N ASN A 11 -5.15 -19.52 -24.51
CA ASN A 11 -4.20 -18.40 -24.62
C ASN A 11 -4.31 -17.36 -23.49
N ASN A 12 -5.49 -17.22 -22.86
CA ASN A 12 -5.71 -16.26 -21.77
C ASN A 12 -5.74 -16.90 -20.38
N PHE A 13 -5.78 -18.23 -20.27
CA PHE A 13 -5.93 -18.95 -19.00
C PHE A 13 -4.96 -18.48 -17.92
N LEU A 14 -3.66 -18.44 -18.22
CA LEU A 14 -2.64 -18.00 -17.25
C LEU A 14 -2.82 -16.52 -16.85
N LYS A 15 -3.18 -15.66 -17.81
CA LYS A 15 -3.48 -14.24 -17.53
C LYS A 15 -4.67 -14.15 -16.57
N THR A 16 -5.74 -14.91 -16.83
CA THR A 16 -6.93 -14.94 -15.99
C THR A 16 -6.61 -15.47 -14.59
N ILE A 17 -5.80 -16.51 -14.45
CA ILE A 17 -5.37 -17.02 -13.13
C ILE A 17 -4.58 -15.97 -12.37
N ILE A 18 -3.58 -15.34 -13.01
CA ILE A 18 -2.75 -14.31 -12.36
C ILE A 18 -3.63 -13.14 -11.90
N LEU A 19 -4.55 -12.68 -12.75
CA LEU A 19 -5.46 -11.58 -12.44
C LEU A 19 -6.47 -11.96 -11.35
N ALA A 20 -7.04 -13.16 -11.40
CA ALA A 20 -7.96 -13.67 -10.40
C ALA A 20 -7.25 -13.78 -9.04
N GLY A 21 -6.06 -14.39 -8.99
CA GLY A 21 -5.26 -14.48 -7.76
C GLY A 21 -4.89 -13.11 -7.19
N TRP A 22 -4.44 -12.18 -8.05
CA TRP A 22 -4.18 -10.80 -7.65
C TRP A 22 -5.41 -10.10 -7.08
N LEU A 23 -6.57 -10.23 -7.72
CA LEU A 23 -7.82 -9.61 -7.28
C LEU A 23 -8.30 -10.22 -5.96
N THR A 24 -8.26 -11.54 -5.83
CA THR A 24 -8.62 -12.26 -4.61
C THR A 24 -7.76 -11.83 -3.43
N ILE A 25 -6.45 -11.72 -3.61
CA ILE A 25 -5.55 -11.27 -2.54
C ILE A 25 -5.84 -9.82 -2.15
N ASN A 26 -6.07 -8.92 -3.12
CA ASN A 26 -6.46 -7.54 -2.82
C ASN A 26 -7.75 -7.45 -2.01
N ILE A 27 -8.80 -8.15 -2.44
CA ILE A 27 -10.09 -8.18 -1.74
C ILE A 27 -9.92 -8.78 -0.35
N TYR A 28 -9.18 -9.88 -0.23
CA TYR A 28 -8.90 -10.49 1.06
C TYR A 28 -8.18 -9.53 2.00
N LEU A 29 -7.11 -8.86 1.55
CA LEU A 29 -6.34 -7.92 2.38
C LEU A 29 -7.18 -6.70 2.78
N LEU A 30 -7.99 -6.15 1.86
CA LEU A 30 -8.92 -5.06 2.16
C LEU A 30 -9.92 -5.47 3.23
N THR A 31 -10.64 -6.58 3.02
CA THR A 31 -11.71 -7.03 3.91
C THR A 31 -11.18 -7.50 5.25
N SER A 32 -10.11 -8.30 5.27
CA SER A 32 -9.50 -8.78 6.52
C SER A 32 -8.96 -7.63 7.38
N THR A 33 -8.28 -6.66 6.77
CA THR A 33 -7.78 -5.49 7.51
C THR A 33 -8.92 -4.59 7.97
N TYR A 34 -9.95 -4.38 7.15
CA TYR A 34 -11.13 -3.63 7.57
C TYR A 34 -11.79 -4.27 8.79
N LEU A 35 -12.04 -5.58 8.74
CA LEU A 35 -12.66 -6.33 9.83
C LEU A 35 -11.78 -6.36 11.09
N LEU A 36 -10.45 -6.36 10.94
CA LEU A 36 -9.52 -6.27 12.07
C LEU A 36 -9.74 -4.99 12.87
N TYR A 37 -9.81 -3.83 12.21
CA TYR A 37 -10.01 -2.55 12.91
C TYR A 37 -11.46 -2.31 13.36
N TYR A 38 -12.43 -2.93 12.69
CA TYR A 38 -13.84 -2.82 13.04
C TYR A 38 -14.25 -3.72 14.22
N LYS A 39 -13.75 -4.97 14.26
CA LYS A 39 -14.20 -5.99 15.23
C LYS A 39 -13.24 -6.25 16.38
N SER A 40 -11.95 -5.96 16.24
CA SER A 40 -10.97 -6.34 17.27
C SER A 40 -11.04 -5.44 18.49
N ASP A 41 -11.07 -6.04 19.68
CA ASP A 41 -11.07 -5.30 20.94
C ASP A 41 -9.81 -4.47 21.13
N LYS A 42 -8.67 -4.91 20.58
CA LYS A 42 -7.39 -4.15 20.59
C LYS A 42 -7.51 -2.75 19.99
N TYR A 43 -8.37 -2.57 18.99
CA TYR A 43 -8.57 -1.29 18.30
C TYR A 43 -9.86 -0.58 18.71
N HIS A 44 -10.56 -1.08 19.73
CA HIS A 44 -11.86 -0.57 20.12
C HIS A 44 -11.84 0.93 20.43
N TYR A 45 -10.92 1.38 21.29
CA TYR A 45 -10.77 2.79 21.63
C TYR A 45 -10.42 3.66 20.42
N LEU A 46 -9.54 3.18 19.54
CA LEU A 46 -9.18 3.91 18.32
C LEU A 46 -10.38 4.05 17.37
N TYR A 47 -11.13 2.96 17.20
CA TYR A 47 -12.36 2.94 16.41
C TYR A 47 -13.44 3.84 17.01
N MET A 48 -13.53 3.99 18.33
CA MET A 48 -14.52 4.90 18.91
C MET A 48 -14.27 6.37 18.55
N VAL A 49 -13.00 6.78 18.53
CA VAL A 49 -12.60 8.16 18.17
C VAL A 49 -12.74 8.40 16.66
N LEU A 50 -12.24 7.46 15.85
CA LEU A 50 -12.09 7.63 14.40
C LEU A 50 -13.25 7.04 13.59
N LYS A 51 -14.01 6.11 14.14
CA LYS A 51 -15.09 5.37 13.45
C LYS A 51 -14.57 4.71 12.17
N GLU A 52 -15.42 4.58 11.15
CA GLU A 52 -15.11 3.85 9.92
C GLU A 52 -13.86 4.34 9.15
N SER A 53 -13.46 5.61 9.32
CA SER A 53 -12.31 6.15 8.57
C SER A 53 -10.98 5.51 8.97
N ILE A 54 -10.83 4.98 10.20
CA ILE A 54 -9.63 4.20 10.53
C ILE A 54 -9.62 2.86 9.77
N CYS A 55 -10.74 2.16 9.72
CA CYS A 55 -10.88 0.88 9.03
C CYS A 55 -10.54 1.03 7.54
N VAL A 56 -11.12 2.02 6.88
CA VAL A 56 -10.88 2.31 5.45
C VAL A 56 -9.42 2.72 5.20
N SER A 57 -8.87 3.64 6.00
CA SER A 57 -7.49 4.10 5.81
C SER A 57 -6.47 2.95 5.92
N ARG A 58 -6.67 2.03 6.87
CA ARG A 58 -5.77 0.90 7.13
C ARG A 58 -5.93 -0.22 6.11
N ALA A 59 -7.16 -0.52 5.71
CA ALA A 59 -7.43 -1.45 4.62
C ALA A 59 -6.77 -0.98 3.31
N CYS A 60 -6.94 0.29 2.94
CA CYS A 60 -6.29 0.86 1.75
C CYS A 60 -4.76 0.78 1.86
N ALA A 61 -4.19 1.11 3.02
CA ALA A 61 -2.74 1.03 3.23
C ALA A 61 -2.19 -0.39 3.03
N MET A 62 -2.89 -1.42 3.51
CA MET A 62 -2.49 -2.81 3.33
C MET A 62 -2.53 -3.22 1.85
N ALA A 63 -3.60 -2.87 1.14
CA ALA A 63 -3.71 -3.15 -0.28
C ALA A 63 -2.70 -2.35 -1.13
N ILE A 64 -2.40 -1.09 -0.76
CA ILE A 64 -1.33 -0.32 -1.38
C ILE A 64 0.01 -1.01 -1.17
N ASN A 65 0.34 -1.46 0.04
CA ASN A 65 1.59 -2.16 0.34
C ASN A 65 1.76 -3.43 -0.53
N PHE A 66 0.69 -4.22 -0.69
CA PHE A 66 0.69 -5.39 -1.55
C PHE A 66 0.93 -5.04 -3.02
N ASN A 67 0.21 -4.05 -3.57
CA ASN A 67 0.41 -3.63 -4.96
C ASN A 67 1.78 -2.98 -5.17
N LEU A 68 2.32 -2.29 -4.17
CA LEU A 68 3.66 -1.70 -4.18
C LEU A 68 4.75 -2.78 -4.21
N ALA A 69 4.54 -3.91 -3.54
CA ALA A 69 5.43 -5.07 -3.65
C ALA A 69 5.39 -5.66 -5.07
N LEU A 70 4.19 -5.79 -5.63
CA LEU A 70 4.00 -6.41 -6.94
C LEU A 70 4.42 -5.52 -8.11
N ILE A 71 4.36 -4.19 -8.00
CA ILE A 71 4.59 -3.28 -9.14
C ILE A 71 6.01 -3.39 -9.72
N LEU A 72 6.99 -3.80 -8.89
CA LEU A 72 8.39 -3.99 -9.27
C LEU A 72 8.66 -5.34 -9.96
N ILE A 73 7.87 -6.37 -9.64
CA ILE A 73 8.08 -7.74 -10.16
C ILE A 73 8.02 -7.78 -11.69
N PRO A 74 7.00 -7.20 -12.37
CA PRO A 74 6.94 -7.12 -13.83
C PRO A 74 8.12 -6.43 -14.51
N MET A 75 8.86 -5.59 -13.77
CA MET A 75 10.02 -4.86 -14.29
C MET A 75 11.31 -5.68 -14.23
N CYS A 76 11.28 -6.83 -13.55
CA CYS A 76 12.40 -7.76 -13.42
C CYS A 76 12.55 -8.66 -14.68
N LYS A 77 12.77 -8.05 -15.85
CA LYS A 77 12.68 -8.72 -17.17
C LYS A 77 13.62 -9.92 -17.34
N THR A 78 14.82 -9.89 -16.75
CA THR A 78 15.78 -10.99 -16.86
C THR A 78 15.33 -12.17 -16.02
N ILE A 79 14.89 -11.91 -14.80
CA ILE A 79 14.33 -12.92 -13.88
C ILE A 79 13.06 -13.54 -14.49
N ILE A 80 12.16 -12.73 -15.04
CA ILE A 80 10.95 -13.22 -15.73
C ILE A 80 11.32 -14.14 -16.90
N SER A 81 12.33 -13.77 -17.69
CA SER A 81 12.83 -14.62 -18.79
C SER A 81 13.40 -15.95 -18.28
N TRP A 82 14.11 -15.93 -17.15
CA TRP A 82 14.63 -17.13 -16.50
C TRP A 82 13.52 -18.05 -15.97
N ILE A 83 12.55 -17.51 -15.21
CA ILE A 83 11.40 -18.26 -14.70
C ILE A 83 10.66 -18.93 -15.86
N ARG A 84 10.47 -18.22 -16.97
CA ARG A 84 9.83 -18.79 -18.16
C ARG A 84 10.60 -19.99 -18.72
N THR A 85 11.90 -19.82 -18.94
CA THR A 85 12.73 -20.85 -19.61
C THR A 85 12.95 -22.08 -18.76
N LYS A 86 13.01 -21.94 -17.43
CA LYS A 86 13.27 -23.04 -16.50
C LYS A 86 11.99 -23.63 -15.90
N LEU A 87 11.08 -22.78 -15.42
CA LEU A 87 9.92 -23.20 -14.62
C LEU A 87 8.66 -23.40 -15.48
N LEU A 88 8.43 -22.52 -16.47
CA LEU A 88 7.21 -22.53 -17.29
C LEU A 88 7.43 -23.08 -18.71
N LYS A 89 8.48 -23.88 -18.91
CA LYS A 89 8.89 -24.42 -20.22
C LYS A 89 7.74 -25.12 -20.95
N TYR A 90 6.92 -25.86 -20.21
CA TYR A 90 5.80 -26.65 -20.75
C TYR A 90 4.45 -25.91 -20.75
N LEU A 91 4.36 -24.79 -20.02
CA LEU A 91 3.14 -23.99 -19.87
C LEU A 91 3.07 -22.81 -20.86
N HIS A 92 4.17 -22.47 -21.55
CA HIS A 92 4.21 -21.24 -22.34
C HIS A 92 5.09 -21.32 -23.60
N SER A 93 4.45 -21.30 -24.77
CA SER A 93 5.13 -21.40 -26.07
C SER A 93 5.63 -20.05 -26.63
N ASN A 94 5.21 -18.88 -26.12
CA ASN A 94 5.58 -17.58 -26.69
C ASN A 94 6.19 -16.57 -25.66
N PRO A 95 7.48 -16.20 -25.77
CA PRO A 95 8.17 -15.36 -24.79
C PRO A 95 7.60 -13.95 -24.65
N ARG A 96 7.02 -13.37 -25.71
CA ARG A 96 6.50 -11.99 -25.68
C ARG A 96 5.20 -11.89 -24.90
N ARG A 97 4.42 -12.98 -24.80
CA ARG A 97 3.08 -12.96 -24.18
C ARG A 97 3.13 -12.86 -22.66
N LEU A 98 3.96 -13.68 -21.98
CA LEU A 98 4.11 -13.60 -20.52
C LEU A 98 4.57 -12.22 -20.06
N VAL A 99 5.57 -11.64 -20.74
CA VAL A 99 6.05 -10.28 -20.44
C VAL A 99 4.94 -9.25 -20.65
N ASN A 100 4.15 -9.37 -21.71
CA ASN A 100 3.00 -8.49 -21.95
C ASN A 100 1.91 -8.64 -20.87
N HIS A 101 1.64 -9.86 -20.39
CA HIS A 101 0.69 -10.10 -19.31
C HIS A 101 1.17 -9.48 -17.99
N LEU A 102 2.44 -9.65 -17.64
CA LEU A 102 3.02 -9.04 -16.44
C LEU A 102 3.11 -7.52 -16.55
N LYS A 103 3.38 -6.96 -17.74
CA LYS A 103 3.26 -5.52 -17.98
C LYS A 103 1.83 -5.02 -17.76
N GLY A 104 0.83 -5.79 -18.19
CA GLY A 104 -0.57 -5.52 -17.89
C GLY A 104 -0.84 -5.49 -16.38
N LEU A 105 -0.26 -6.44 -15.63
CA LEU A 105 -0.33 -6.47 -14.17
C LEU A 105 0.30 -5.23 -13.53
N HIS A 106 1.45 -4.74 -14.03
CA HIS A 106 2.06 -3.49 -13.54
C HIS A 106 1.11 -2.30 -13.69
N ILE A 107 0.49 -2.14 -14.86
CA ILE A 107 -0.46 -1.04 -15.12
C ILE A 107 -1.68 -1.17 -14.21
N LEU A 108 -2.19 -2.38 -14.01
CA LEU A 108 -3.33 -2.63 -13.13
C LEU A 108 -2.99 -2.31 -11.67
N CYS A 109 -1.83 -2.75 -11.17
CA CYS A 109 -1.34 -2.40 -9.84
C CYS A 109 -1.22 -0.88 -9.67
N ALA A 110 -0.66 -0.18 -10.68
CA ALA A 110 -0.54 1.28 -10.65
C ALA A 110 -1.91 1.97 -10.58
N PHE A 111 -2.87 1.54 -11.39
CA PHE A 111 -4.23 2.09 -11.39
C PHE A 111 -4.95 1.85 -10.06
N THR A 112 -4.88 0.62 -9.52
CA THR A 112 -5.42 0.29 -8.20
C THR A 112 -4.77 1.11 -7.09
N MET A 113 -3.45 1.29 -7.12
CA MET A 113 -2.75 2.14 -6.16
C MET A 113 -3.20 3.60 -6.24
N CYS A 114 -3.46 4.14 -7.43
CA CYS A 114 -3.97 5.50 -7.59
C CYS A 114 -5.32 5.66 -6.89
N ILE A 115 -6.28 4.79 -7.19
CA ILE A 115 -7.61 4.81 -6.56
C ILE A 115 -7.50 4.67 -5.05
N LEU A 116 -6.75 3.66 -4.58
CA LEU A 116 -6.57 3.42 -3.16
C LEU A 116 -5.85 4.57 -2.46
N SER A 117 -4.90 5.25 -3.12
CA SER A 117 -4.19 6.41 -2.54
C SER A 117 -5.11 7.59 -2.30
N VAL A 118 -6.05 7.85 -3.21
CA VAL A 118 -7.08 8.89 -3.03
C VAL A 118 -7.97 8.55 -1.84
N ILE A 119 -8.51 7.32 -1.80
CA ILE A 119 -9.39 6.86 -0.71
C ILE A 119 -8.64 6.88 0.64
N HIS A 120 -7.39 6.41 0.66
CA HIS A 120 -6.52 6.41 1.82
C HIS A 120 -6.28 7.84 2.35
N THR A 121 -5.98 8.78 1.46
CA THR A 121 -5.75 10.19 1.80
C THR A 121 -7.01 10.83 2.36
N LEU A 122 -8.15 10.69 1.68
CA LEU A 122 -9.43 11.22 2.16
C LEU A 122 -9.78 10.66 3.54
N SER A 123 -9.57 9.36 3.75
CA SER A 123 -9.79 8.71 5.05
C SER A 123 -8.87 9.26 6.14
N HIS A 124 -7.61 9.59 5.81
CA HIS A 124 -6.68 10.24 6.73
C HIS A 124 -7.06 11.69 7.07
N LEU A 125 -7.61 12.44 6.11
CA LEU A 125 -8.16 13.77 6.37
C LEU A 125 -9.34 13.70 7.33
N VAL A 126 -10.28 12.76 7.11
CA VAL A 126 -11.40 12.52 8.03
C VAL A 126 -10.89 12.09 9.41
N ASN A 127 -9.88 11.23 9.49
CA ASN A 127 -9.26 10.85 10.77
C ASN A 127 -8.68 12.06 11.51
N SER A 128 -7.98 12.95 10.78
CA SER A 128 -7.37 14.15 11.34
C SER A 128 -8.43 15.13 11.87
N LEU A 129 -9.54 15.29 11.13
CA LEU A 129 -10.70 16.08 11.57
C LEU A 129 -11.32 15.48 12.85
N ARG A 130 -11.52 14.16 12.89
CA ARG A 130 -12.08 13.48 14.06
C ARG A 130 -11.17 13.57 15.29
N PHE A 131 -9.86 13.47 15.12
CA PHE A 131 -8.90 13.69 16.22
C PHE A 131 -8.98 15.10 16.79
N HIS A 132 -9.12 16.11 15.93
CA HIS A 132 -9.29 17.49 16.35
C HIS A 132 -10.63 17.72 17.07
N LEU A 133 -11.75 17.26 16.49
CA LEU A 133 -13.11 17.48 17.02
C LEU A 133 -13.38 16.71 18.33
N ASN A 134 -12.84 15.50 18.46
CA ASN A 134 -13.05 14.65 19.64
C ASN A 134 -11.94 14.79 20.70
N PHE A 135 -11.17 15.87 20.67
CA PHE A 135 -10.11 16.10 21.65
C PHE A 135 -10.70 16.27 23.07
N THR A 136 -10.33 15.36 23.96
CA THR A 136 -10.59 15.42 25.41
C THR A 136 -9.36 14.88 26.16
N GLU A 137 -9.14 15.33 27.39
CA GLU A 137 -8.01 14.87 28.23
C GLU A 137 -8.04 13.34 28.42
N ALA A 138 -9.24 12.74 28.53
CA ALA A 138 -9.41 11.29 28.65
C ALA A 138 -8.96 10.49 27.40
N ILE A 139 -8.78 11.14 26.25
CA ILE A 139 -8.41 10.52 24.96
C ILE A 139 -7.00 10.95 24.56
N GLU A 140 -6.32 11.80 25.33
CA GLU A 140 -4.98 12.32 25.00
C GLU A 140 -3.95 11.21 24.71
N ALA A 141 -3.98 10.12 25.49
CA ALA A 141 -3.07 8.98 25.30
C ALA A 141 -3.20 8.31 23.92
N ILE A 142 -4.37 8.39 23.27
CA ILE A 142 -4.62 7.82 21.94
C ILE A 142 -4.72 8.89 20.84
N ASN A 143 -4.90 10.15 21.21
CA ASN A 143 -4.99 11.26 20.26
C ASN A 143 -3.61 11.62 19.69
N VAL A 144 -3.64 12.17 18.48
CA VAL A 144 -2.46 12.67 17.76
C VAL A 144 -2.25 14.16 18.01
N ALA A 145 -3.35 14.88 18.27
CA ALA A 145 -3.33 16.29 18.62
C ALA A 145 -2.83 16.45 20.07
N SER A 146 -1.84 17.32 20.27
CA SER A 146 -1.26 17.60 21.59
C SER A 146 -1.99 18.72 22.32
N SER A 147 -2.84 19.48 21.62
CA SER A 147 -3.72 20.46 22.25
C SER A 147 -4.95 20.75 21.39
N LYS A 148 -6.02 21.26 22.01
CA LYS A 148 -7.24 21.72 21.33
C LYS A 148 -7.01 22.89 20.36
N LYS A 149 -5.87 23.60 20.49
CA LYS A 149 -5.51 24.75 19.63
C LYS A 149 -4.90 24.32 18.29
N GLU A 150 -4.49 23.06 18.14
CA GLU A 150 -3.92 22.57 16.89
C GLU A 150 -4.98 22.45 15.80
N THR A 151 -4.74 23.09 14.65
CA THR A 151 -5.63 22.97 13.48
C THR A 151 -5.41 21.64 12.76
N THR A 152 -6.42 21.17 12.04
CA THR A 152 -6.31 19.94 11.23
C THR A 152 -5.18 20.01 10.20
N LEU A 153 -4.98 21.19 9.58
CA LEU A 153 -3.90 21.39 8.61
C LEU A 153 -2.52 21.26 9.28
N TRP A 154 -2.37 21.85 10.46
CA TRP A 154 -1.15 21.72 11.26
C TRP A 154 -0.88 20.26 11.64
N LEU A 155 -1.91 19.51 12.02
CA LEU A 155 -1.78 18.09 12.34
C LEU A 155 -1.28 17.26 11.16
N VAL A 156 -1.74 17.57 9.94
CA VAL A 156 -1.28 16.89 8.73
C VAL A 156 0.16 17.28 8.40
N LEU A 157 0.52 18.56 8.46
CA LEU A 157 1.85 19.01 8.02
C LEU A 157 2.96 18.76 9.05
N SER A 158 2.63 18.73 10.35
CA SER A 158 3.63 18.55 11.42
C SER A 158 4.05 17.09 11.62
N LYS A 159 3.16 16.13 11.32
CA LYS A 159 3.43 14.70 11.59
C LYS A 159 4.09 14.03 10.39
N VAL A 160 5.06 13.16 10.64
CA VAL A 160 5.83 12.42 9.62
C VAL A 160 4.94 11.81 8.53
N PRO A 161 3.87 11.04 8.85
CA PRO A 161 3.04 10.44 7.81
C PRO A 161 2.25 11.49 7.01
N GLY A 162 1.90 12.63 7.59
CA GLY A 162 1.08 13.61 6.89
C GLY A 162 1.87 14.36 5.81
N TRP A 163 3.01 14.99 6.15
CA TRP A 163 3.80 15.70 5.12
C TRP A 163 4.43 14.75 4.10
N THR A 164 4.92 13.58 4.52
CA THR A 164 5.45 12.58 3.57
C THR A 164 4.35 12.09 2.63
N GLY A 165 3.12 11.93 3.13
CA GLY A 165 1.96 11.57 2.31
C GLY A 165 1.66 12.63 1.23
N VAL A 166 1.71 13.91 1.57
CA VAL A 166 1.53 15.01 0.61
C VAL A 166 2.60 14.96 -0.49
N VAL A 167 3.87 14.83 -0.12
CA VAL A 167 4.98 14.71 -1.09
C VAL A 167 4.80 13.48 -1.98
N MET A 168 4.43 12.34 -1.40
CA MET A 168 4.18 11.09 -2.14
C MET A 168 3.01 11.23 -3.12
N LEU A 169 1.94 11.95 -2.79
CA LEU A 169 0.82 12.21 -3.71
C LEU A 169 1.25 13.06 -4.91
N VAL A 170 2.06 14.09 -4.69
CA VAL A 170 2.60 14.93 -5.78
C VAL A 170 3.49 14.10 -6.70
N LEU A 171 4.40 13.30 -6.14
CA LEU A 171 5.23 12.39 -6.92
C LEU A 171 4.39 11.38 -7.72
N LEU A 172 3.39 10.76 -7.08
CA LEU A 172 2.50 9.81 -7.74
C LEU A 172 1.73 10.48 -8.88
N ALA A 173 1.22 11.70 -8.69
CA ALA A 173 0.52 12.46 -9.73
C ALA A 173 1.43 12.71 -10.93
N ILE A 174 2.67 13.19 -10.71
CA ILE A 174 3.64 13.42 -11.80
C ILE A 174 3.93 12.13 -12.56
N ILE A 175 4.22 11.03 -11.84
CA ILE A 175 4.51 9.72 -12.44
C ILE A 175 3.33 9.25 -13.29
N VAL A 176 2.10 9.33 -12.78
CA VAL A 176 0.90 8.83 -13.46
C VAL A 176 0.53 9.68 -14.67
N LEU A 177 0.52 11.01 -14.51
CA LEU A 177 0.17 11.95 -15.58
C LEU A 177 1.09 11.77 -16.80
N THR A 178 2.39 11.64 -16.56
CA THR A 178 3.39 11.42 -17.62
C THR A 178 3.41 9.98 -18.16
N SER A 179 2.85 9.02 -17.43
CA SER A 179 2.71 7.63 -17.86
C SER A 179 1.49 7.37 -18.76
N PHE A 180 0.56 8.33 -18.86
CA PHE A 180 -0.58 8.21 -19.78
C PHE A 180 -0.13 8.01 -21.22
N GLN A 181 -0.88 7.17 -21.95
CA GLN A 181 -0.52 6.78 -23.32
C GLN A 181 -0.39 7.97 -24.27
N ALA A 182 -1.22 9.00 -24.12
CA ALA A 182 -1.16 10.22 -24.93
C ALA A 182 0.19 10.95 -24.75
N VAL A 183 0.59 11.18 -23.50
CA VAL A 183 1.84 11.89 -23.16
C VAL A 183 3.06 11.07 -23.55
N ARG A 184 3.11 9.79 -23.17
CA ARG A 184 4.25 8.90 -23.43
C ARG A 184 4.50 8.65 -24.92
N ARG A 185 3.47 8.73 -25.76
CA ARG A 185 3.62 8.60 -27.23
C ARG A 185 4.15 9.87 -27.87
N GLN A 186 3.86 11.03 -27.29
CA GLN A 186 4.35 12.32 -27.77
C GLN A 186 5.78 12.59 -27.30
N ASN A 187 6.10 12.29 -26.04
CA ASN A 187 7.43 12.49 -25.47
C ASN A 187 7.81 11.34 -24.53
N TYR A 188 8.62 10.42 -25.03
CA TYR A 188 9.07 9.25 -24.27
C TYR A 188 10.10 9.62 -23.20
N GLU A 189 10.95 10.62 -23.44
CA GLU A 189 11.97 11.07 -22.49
C GLU A 189 11.33 11.60 -21.21
N VAL A 190 10.31 12.45 -21.34
CA VAL A 190 9.55 12.97 -20.19
C VAL A 190 9.00 11.82 -19.35
N PHE A 191 8.33 10.85 -19.98
CA PHE A 191 7.86 9.64 -19.29
C PHE A 191 9.02 8.92 -18.59
N TRP A 192 10.16 8.73 -19.26
CA TRP A 192 11.26 7.95 -18.73
C TRP A 192 11.89 8.61 -17.50
N TYR A 193 12.19 9.91 -17.56
CA TYR A 193 12.79 10.64 -16.44
C TYR A 193 11.84 10.75 -15.25
N THR A 194 10.57 11.12 -15.47
CA THR A 194 9.60 11.24 -14.37
C THR A 194 9.26 9.90 -13.74
N HIS A 195 9.24 8.81 -14.51
CA HIS A 195 8.95 7.49 -13.96
C HIS A 195 10.06 7.00 -12.99
N HIS A 196 11.30 7.51 -13.10
CA HIS A 196 12.37 7.22 -12.12
C HIS A 196 12.12 7.87 -10.75
N LEU A 197 11.22 8.87 -10.64
CA LEU A 197 10.74 9.38 -9.35
C LEU A 197 10.10 8.30 -8.48
N THR A 198 9.74 7.14 -9.07
CA THR A 198 9.32 5.95 -8.33
C THR A 198 10.34 5.52 -7.27
N ILE A 199 11.64 5.73 -7.50
CA ILE A 199 12.69 5.41 -6.50
C ILE A 199 12.51 6.30 -5.26
N VAL A 200 12.33 7.61 -5.46
CA VAL A 200 12.09 8.56 -4.37
C VAL A 200 10.77 8.23 -3.66
N PHE A 201 9.72 7.93 -4.43
CA PHE A 201 8.43 7.49 -3.89
C PHE A 201 8.56 6.24 -3.01
N LEU A 202 9.33 5.23 -3.43
CA LEU A 202 9.55 4.00 -2.66
C LEU A 202 10.30 4.25 -1.35
N ILE A 203 11.32 5.12 -1.38
CA ILE A 203 12.05 5.52 -0.17
C ILE A 203 11.10 6.22 0.81
N LEU A 204 10.31 7.19 0.34
CA LEU A 204 9.33 7.86 1.18
C LEU A 204 8.27 6.90 1.71
N ALA A 205 7.80 5.95 0.89
CA ALA A 205 6.83 4.93 1.31
C ALA A 205 7.36 4.06 2.47
N CYS A 206 8.66 3.70 2.46
CA CYS A 206 9.29 2.97 3.56
C CYS A 206 9.18 3.73 4.89
N PHE A 207 9.40 5.05 4.87
CA PHE A 207 9.44 5.90 6.08
C PHE A 207 8.08 6.50 6.46
N HIS A 208 7.14 6.59 5.53
CA HIS A 208 5.82 7.21 5.75
C HIS A 208 5.10 6.67 6.99
N GLY A 209 5.18 5.36 7.24
CA GLY A 209 4.56 4.71 8.40
C GLY A 209 5.25 4.92 9.75
N PHE A 210 6.44 5.55 9.80
CA PHE A 210 7.26 5.64 11.02
C PHE A 210 6.73 6.62 12.07
N GLY A 211 5.75 7.45 11.72
CA GLY A 211 5.12 8.38 12.67
C GLY A 211 4.37 7.72 13.82
N LYS A 212 4.22 6.37 13.82
CA LYS A 212 3.64 5.59 14.95
C LYS A 212 2.28 6.14 15.44
N ILE A 213 1.50 6.70 14.52
CA ILE A 213 0.23 7.38 14.83
C ILE A 213 -0.85 6.39 15.29
N THR A 214 -0.94 5.23 14.66
CA THR A 214 -1.93 4.22 15.05
C THR A 214 -1.49 3.48 16.28
N LYS A 215 -2.34 3.53 17.30
CA LYS A 215 -2.15 2.81 18.55
C LYS A 215 -3.19 1.71 18.74
N PHE A 216 -2.85 0.71 19.53
CA PHE A 216 -3.72 -0.37 19.97
C PHE A 216 -3.59 -0.54 21.48
N GLN A 217 -4.62 -1.11 22.10
CA GLN A 217 -4.61 -1.37 23.53
C GLN A 217 -3.82 -2.64 23.87
N THR A 218 -2.99 -2.57 24.91
CA THR A 218 -2.14 -3.69 25.36
C THR A 218 -2.74 -4.48 26.51
N ASN A 219 -3.36 -3.81 27.49
CA ASN A 219 -3.88 -4.41 28.72
C ASN A 219 -5.37 -4.81 28.64
N LEU A 220 -5.73 -5.59 27.62
CA LEU A 220 -7.12 -6.06 27.44
C LEU A 220 -7.63 -6.97 28.55
N ASP A 221 -6.74 -7.72 29.19
CA ASP A 221 -6.99 -8.60 30.33
C ASP A 221 -7.44 -7.83 31.57
N LYS A 222 -6.89 -6.62 31.76
CA LYS A 222 -7.18 -5.76 32.92
C LYS A 222 -8.18 -4.64 32.63
N ASN A 223 -8.44 -4.38 31.35
CA ASN A 223 -9.39 -3.39 30.88
C ASN A 223 -10.07 -3.88 29.59
N PRO A 224 -11.02 -4.81 29.73
CA PRO A 224 -11.79 -5.30 28.60
C PRO A 224 -12.80 -4.24 28.11
N ARG A 225 -13.40 -4.50 26.96
CA ARG A 225 -14.24 -3.55 26.22
C ARG A 225 -15.41 -2.97 27.03
N GLU A 226 -15.95 -3.75 27.95
CA GLU A 226 -17.08 -3.43 28.82
C GLU A 226 -16.77 -2.25 29.76
N CYS A 227 -15.49 -2.07 30.11
CA CYS A 227 -15.01 -0.99 30.97
C CYS A 227 -15.18 0.41 30.35
N HIS A 228 -15.39 0.50 29.03
CA HIS A 228 -15.62 1.77 28.35
C HIS A 228 -16.84 2.53 28.92
N SER A 229 -17.91 1.82 29.27
CA SER A 229 -19.15 2.41 29.81
C SER A 229 -18.95 3.07 31.19
N LEU A 230 -17.87 2.72 31.90
CA LEU A 230 -17.54 3.20 33.23
C LEU A 230 -16.68 4.48 33.20
N VAL A 231 -16.16 4.88 32.04
CA VAL A 231 -15.39 6.14 31.92
C VAL A 231 -16.27 7.38 32.18
N ARG A 232 -17.60 7.27 32.01
CA ARG A 232 -18.53 8.39 32.26
C ARG A 232 -19.02 8.47 33.72
N LYS A 233 -18.85 7.41 34.52
CA LYS A 233 -19.22 7.40 35.94
C LYS A 233 -18.03 6.85 36.71
N MET A 234 -17.28 7.77 37.32
CA MET A 234 -16.37 7.57 38.45
C MET A 234 -15.91 6.13 38.62
N TRP A 235 -14.63 5.87 38.31
CA TRP A 235 -13.88 4.68 38.70
C TRP A 235 -14.49 4.08 39.97
N LYS A 236 -15.35 3.06 39.79
CA LYS A 236 -15.94 2.41 40.96
C LYS A 236 -14.77 1.71 41.62
N GLU A 237 -14.41 2.14 42.81
CA GLU A 237 -13.33 1.59 43.65
C GLU A 237 -13.52 0.08 43.97
N ASN A 238 -14.54 -0.58 43.41
CA ASN A 238 -14.91 -1.97 43.64
C ASN A 238 -15.19 -2.79 42.36
N SER A 239 -14.70 -2.37 41.18
CA SER A 239 -14.82 -3.19 39.96
C SER A 239 -13.74 -4.27 39.92
N THR A 240 -14.12 -5.54 39.95
CA THR A 240 -13.20 -6.69 39.80
C THR A 240 -12.74 -6.91 38.34
N ILE A 241 -13.36 -6.21 37.39
CA ILE A 241 -13.15 -6.40 35.94
C ILE A 241 -12.30 -5.29 35.33
N CYS A 242 -12.41 -4.07 35.84
CA CYS A 242 -11.69 -2.89 35.33
C CYS A 242 -10.60 -2.50 36.32
N LEU A 243 -9.50 -3.24 36.28
CA LEU A 243 -8.43 -3.16 37.27
C LEU A 243 -7.48 -1.98 37.00
N GLU A 244 -7.28 -1.64 35.72
CA GLU A 244 -6.34 -0.60 35.30
C GLU A 244 -6.91 0.29 34.19
N ALA A 245 -6.39 1.53 34.09
CA ALA A 245 -6.69 2.43 32.97
C ALA A 245 -6.15 1.86 31.63
N PRO A 246 -6.74 2.18 30.47
CA PRO A 246 -6.34 1.58 29.20
C PRO A 246 -4.95 2.05 28.80
N SER A 247 -4.06 1.11 28.50
CA SER A 247 -2.69 1.37 28.05
C SER A 247 -2.57 1.14 26.54
N PHE A 248 -1.83 2.03 25.86
CA PHE A 248 -1.75 2.06 24.40
C PHE A 248 -0.32 2.00 23.90
N GLU A 249 -0.09 1.14 22.91
CA GLU A 249 1.18 1.06 22.18
C GLU A 249 0.98 1.33 20.69
N SER A 250 2.04 1.79 20.04
CA SER A 250 1.98 2.13 18.61
C SER A 250 2.27 0.93 17.73
N ASN A 251 1.52 0.81 16.63
CA ASN A 251 1.79 -0.19 15.61
C ASN A 251 3.18 0.03 14.97
N VAL A 252 3.89 -1.08 14.76
CA VAL A 252 5.18 -1.09 14.07
C VAL A 252 4.95 -0.84 12.57
N PRO A 253 5.75 0.03 11.91
CA PRO A 253 5.66 0.24 10.48
C PRO A 253 5.92 -1.08 9.72
N GLN A 254 5.08 -1.38 8.73
CA GLN A 254 5.16 -2.63 7.98
C GLN A 254 5.54 -2.44 6.51
N THR A 255 5.39 -1.25 5.93
CA THR A 255 5.58 -1.01 4.49
C THR A 255 6.96 -1.42 3.99
N TRP A 256 8.02 -1.20 4.76
CA TRP A 256 9.37 -1.65 4.41
C TRP A 256 9.47 -3.17 4.20
N LYS A 257 8.71 -3.97 4.96
CA LYS A 257 8.70 -5.45 4.82
C LYS A 257 8.17 -5.88 3.45
N TRP A 258 7.23 -5.12 2.90
CA TRP A 258 6.65 -5.38 1.58
C TRP A 258 7.58 -4.96 0.43
N ILE A 259 8.41 -3.94 0.65
CA ILE A 259 9.26 -3.35 -0.40
C ILE A 259 10.61 -4.06 -0.52
N VAL A 260 11.23 -4.45 0.60
CA VAL A 260 12.63 -4.95 0.62
C VAL A 260 12.85 -6.12 -0.33
N GLY A 261 12.00 -7.15 -0.28
CA GLY A 261 12.15 -8.33 -1.14
C GLY A 261 12.10 -8.00 -2.64
N PRO A 262 11.00 -7.38 -3.14
CA PRO A 262 10.89 -6.95 -4.53
C PRO A 262 11.97 -5.96 -4.97
N LEU A 263 12.41 -5.06 -4.08
CA LEU A 263 13.48 -4.12 -4.36
C LEU A 263 14.83 -4.84 -4.56
N CYS A 264 15.17 -5.80 -3.69
CA CYS A 264 16.35 -6.63 -3.84
C CYS A 264 16.33 -7.39 -5.18
N LEU A 265 15.19 -8.00 -5.54
CA LEU A 265 15.03 -8.67 -6.83
C LEU A 265 15.22 -7.73 -8.01
N TYR A 266 14.67 -6.53 -7.93
CA TYR A 266 14.82 -5.50 -8.96
C TYR A 266 16.27 -5.03 -9.12
N ILE A 267 16.99 -4.83 -8.01
CA ILE A 267 18.40 -4.45 -8.01
C ILE A 267 19.25 -5.56 -8.64
N ILE A 268 19.06 -6.82 -8.24
CA ILE A 268 19.76 -7.98 -8.83
C ILE A 268 19.50 -8.02 -10.35
N ASP A 269 18.26 -7.89 -10.78
CA ASP A 269 17.88 -7.90 -12.18
C ASP A 269 18.48 -6.73 -12.98
N ARG A 270 18.63 -5.54 -12.36
CA ARG A 270 19.36 -4.40 -12.93
C ARG A 270 20.85 -4.69 -13.06
N ILE A 271 21.50 -5.21 -12.03
CA ILE A 271 22.93 -5.57 -12.06
C ILE A 271 23.21 -6.58 -13.19
N ILE A 272 22.39 -7.63 -13.31
CA ILE A 272 22.54 -8.63 -14.39
C ILE A 272 22.41 -7.98 -15.77
N ARG A 273 21.49 -7.03 -15.95
CA ARG A 273 21.36 -6.31 -17.22
C ARG A 273 22.55 -5.43 -17.53
N LEU A 274 23.10 -4.74 -16.54
CA LEU A 274 24.29 -3.91 -16.71
C LEU A 274 25.46 -4.77 -17.20
N PHE A 275 25.73 -5.91 -16.56
CA PHE A 275 26.78 -6.84 -17.02
C PHE A 275 26.58 -7.36 -18.45
N ARG A 276 25.32 -7.53 -18.89
CA ARG A 276 25.02 -7.97 -20.28
C ARG A 276 25.12 -6.84 -21.30
N ALA A 277 24.86 -5.60 -20.90
CA ALA A 277 24.88 -4.43 -21.78
C ALA A 277 26.29 -4.00 -22.18
N VAL A 278 27.32 -4.40 -21.42
CA VAL A 278 28.74 -4.14 -21.70
C VAL A 278 29.25 -4.94 -22.93
N LYS A 279 28.43 -5.84 -23.51
CA LYS A 279 28.78 -6.55 -24.74
C LYS A 279 28.49 -5.66 -25.94
N ASP A 280 29.54 -5.22 -26.64
CA ASP A 280 29.42 -4.48 -27.89
C ASP A 280 28.70 -5.31 -28.95
N CYS A 281 27.67 -4.73 -29.55
CA CYS A 281 26.97 -5.28 -30.69
C CYS A 281 27.07 -4.29 -31.85
N GLN A 282 27.70 -4.69 -32.95
CA GLN A 282 27.68 -3.91 -34.19
C GLN A 282 26.40 -4.21 -34.96
N VAL A 283 25.71 -3.16 -35.40
CA VAL A 283 24.54 -3.28 -36.29
C VAL A 283 25.06 -3.59 -37.69
N ALA A 284 24.97 -4.85 -38.12
CA ALA A 284 25.56 -5.31 -39.37
C ALA A 284 24.79 -4.84 -40.63
N ASN A 285 23.48 -4.58 -40.53
CA ASN A 285 22.68 -3.98 -41.59
C ASN A 285 21.34 -3.48 -41.02
N VAL A 286 20.89 -2.31 -41.46
CA VAL A 286 19.52 -1.82 -41.28
C VAL A 286 18.89 -1.79 -42.68
N GLN A 287 17.99 -2.74 -42.96
CA GLN A 287 17.14 -2.70 -44.15
C GLN A 287 15.88 -1.89 -43.88
#